data_AF-A0A1H5FB17-F1
#
_entry.id   AF-A0A1H5FB17-F1
#
_cell.length_a   1.000
_cell.length_b   1.000
_cell.length_c   1.000
_cell.angle_alpha   90.00
_cell.angle_beta   90.00
_cell.angle_gamma   90.00
#
_symmetry.space_group_name_H-M   'P 1'
#
loop_
_entity.id
_entity.type
_entity.pdbx_description
1 polymer ?
#
loop_
_entity_poly.entity_id
_entity_poly.type
_entity_poly.pdbx_seq_one_letter_code
_entity_poly.pdbx_strand_id
1 'polypeptide(L)'
;MISVISVRAYARGRGAVHFIRGLSMAAWLAPLALAGCQDVGFEASVPPRMAPGVPITVEAVEGPPDAVQSALTAAFSQAAANHQVTLVDAGQSPRYRLKGYLTAYTAPDGKTALAYVWDVFDSANRRAQRVTGVEETSADPADPWSRVDDRTLQRIASKSMDGIADFLASAGSAAPTTMTAKLSPAMVTGGAATGAAVGAAGKPLSFAPTQ
;
A
#
# COMPACT_ATOMS: atom_id res chain seq x y z
N MET A 1 25.48 -16.88 23.25
CA MET A 1 25.17 -15.50 23.69
C MET A 1 23.83 -15.13 23.08
N ILE A 2 22.74 -15.29 23.85
CA ILE A 2 21.37 -15.07 23.38
C ILE A 2 21.02 -13.63 23.73
N SER A 3 20.93 -12.78 22.70
CA SER A 3 20.61 -11.36 22.83
C SER A 3 19.13 -11.22 23.14
N VAL A 4 18.81 -10.98 24.40
CA VAL A 4 17.47 -10.64 24.88
C VAL A 4 17.16 -9.23 24.38
N ILE A 5 16.44 -9.14 23.26
CA ILE A 5 15.92 -7.86 22.75
C ILE A 5 14.79 -7.44 23.68
N SER A 6 15.12 -6.49 24.57
CA SER A 6 14.19 -5.80 25.45
C SER A 6 12.98 -5.29 24.67
N VAL A 7 11.81 -5.87 24.94
CA VAL A 7 10.52 -5.29 24.61
C VAL A 7 10.38 -4.01 25.44
N ARG A 8 10.78 -2.89 24.84
CA ARG A 8 10.56 -1.57 25.41
C ARG A 8 9.07 -1.27 25.24
N ALA A 9 8.33 -1.50 26.32
CA ALA A 9 6.95 -1.12 26.48
C ALA A 9 6.71 0.30 25.95
N TYR A 10 5.88 0.39 24.91
CA TYR A 10 5.43 1.66 24.35
C TYR A 10 4.41 2.26 25.32
N ALA A 11 4.90 2.96 26.34
CA ALA A 11 4.09 3.76 27.25
C ALA A 11 3.49 4.93 26.46
N ARG A 12 2.32 4.71 25.86
CA ARG A 12 1.52 5.78 25.25
C ARG A 12 0.87 6.58 26.38
N GLY A 13 1.43 7.75 26.64
CA GLY A 13 0.94 8.71 27.63
C GLY A 13 -0.54 9.01 27.42
N ARG A 14 -1.34 8.72 28.45
CA ARG A 14 -2.73 9.16 28.57
C ARG A 14 -2.71 10.66 28.85
N GLY A 15 -2.88 11.47 27.82
CA GLY A 15 -3.23 12.88 27.97
C GLY A 15 -4.60 12.98 28.65
N ALA A 16 -4.59 13.56 29.84
CA ALA A 16 -5.78 13.92 30.60
C ALA A 16 -6.58 14.97 29.82
N VAL A 17 -7.80 14.62 29.43
CA VAL A 17 -8.73 15.59 28.84
C VAL A 17 -9.59 16.13 29.98
N HIS A 18 -9.33 17.39 30.33
CA HIS A 18 -10.03 18.14 31.36
C HIS A 18 -11.54 18.21 31.05
N PHE A 19 -12.31 17.71 32.01
CA PHE A 19 -13.76 17.81 32.10
C PHE A 19 -14.12 19.26 32.49
N ILE A 20 -14.37 20.14 31.51
CA ILE A 20 -14.91 21.48 31.77
C ILE A 20 -16.40 21.46 31.48
N ARG A 21 -17.18 21.26 32.54
CA ARG A 21 -18.63 21.49 32.57
C ARG A 21 -18.86 23.00 32.68
N GLY A 22 -19.46 23.61 31.67
CA GLY A 22 -19.80 25.03 31.67
C GLY A 22 -20.42 25.46 30.36
N LEU A 23 -21.63 24.97 30.07
CA LEU A 23 -22.42 25.33 28.90
C LEU A 23 -23.05 26.71 29.12
N SER A 24 -22.42 27.76 28.58
CA SER A 24 -23.01 29.09 28.41
C SER A 24 -23.36 29.32 26.94
N MET A 25 -24.62 29.70 26.73
CA MET A 25 -25.26 30.11 25.48
C MET A 25 -24.52 31.24 24.75
N ALA A 26 -24.33 31.08 23.44
CA ALA A 26 -24.44 32.12 22.39
C ALA A 26 -23.98 31.49 21.06
N ALA A 27 -24.88 31.17 20.13
CA ALA A 27 -25.45 32.10 19.15
C ALA A 27 -24.47 32.45 18.01
N TRP A 28 -24.81 31.95 16.83
CA TRP A 28 -24.41 32.35 15.48
C TRP A 28 -22.96 32.07 15.03
N LEU A 29 -22.84 31.15 14.05
CA LEU A 29 -22.07 31.32 12.80
C LEU A 29 -22.32 30.11 11.87
N ALA A 30 -22.66 30.40 10.62
CA ALA A 30 -23.03 29.44 9.58
C ALA A 30 -21.84 28.57 9.13
N PRO A 31 -22.00 27.24 8.95
CA PRO A 31 -21.05 26.46 8.18
C PRO A 31 -21.47 26.41 6.71
N LEU A 32 -20.56 26.85 5.83
CA LEU A 32 -20.54 26.43 4.43
C LEU A 32 -20.53 24.90 4.41
N ALA A 33 -21.56 24.30 3.81
CA ALA A 33 -21.59 22.88 3.53
C ALA A 33 -20.57 22.58 2.42
N LEU A 34 -19.33 22.32 2.83
CA LEU A 34 -18.37 21.59 2.01
C LEU A 34 -18.83 20.13 2.05
N ALA A 35 -19.67 19.75 1.08
CA ALA A 35 -20.03 18.36 0.85
C ALA A 35 -18.75 17.60 0.46
N GLY A 36 -18.11 16.97 1.44
CA GLY A 36 -17.19 15.88 1.16
C GLY A 36 -17.99 14.78 0.50
N CYS A 37 -17.56 14.33 -0.69
CA CYS A 37 -17.86 12.99 -1.14
C CYS A 37 -17.21 12.03 -0.13
N GLN A 38 -17.92 11.73 0.94
CA GLN A 38 -17.74 10.49 1.68
C GLN A 38 -18.29 9.42 0.74
N ASP A 39 -17.42 8.72 0.01
CA ASP A 39 -17.83 7.55 -0.76
C ASP A 39 -18.18 6.47 0.27
N VAL A 40 -19.46 6.46 0.65
CA VAL A 40 -20.09 5.43 1.47
C VAL A 40 -20.18 4.18 0.62
N GLY A 41 -19.52 3.13 1.12
CA GLY A 41 -19.25 1.90 0.41
C GLY A 41 -20.48 1.26 -0.23
N PHE A 42 -20.43 1.15 -1.54
CA PHE A 42 -20.88 -0.04 -2.22
C PHE A 42 -19.65 -0.95 -2.37
N GLU A 43 -19.53 -1.99 -1.53
CA GLU A 43 -18.69 -3.14 -1.87
C GLU A 43 -19.37 -3.85 -3.06
N ALA A 44 -19.22 -3.25 -4.25
CA ALA A 44 -19.20 -4.04 -5.47
C ALA A 44 -18.15 -5.13 -5.24
N SER A 45 -18.43 -6.38 -5.61
CA SER A 45 -17.42 -7.45 -5.59
C SER A 45 -16.25 -7.00 -6.46
N VAL A 46 -15.24 -6.40 -5.84
CA VAL A 46 -14.02 -5.97 -6.52
C VAL A 46 -13.30 -7.26 -6.91
N PRO A 47 -13.07 -7.50 -8.21
CA PRO A 47 -12.30 -8.66 -8.63
C PRO A 47 -10.90 -8.57 -7.99
N PRO A 48 -10.29 -9.71 -7.65
CA PRO A 48 -8.95 -9.72 -7.04
C PRO A 48 -7.98 -8.91 -7.90
N ARG A 49 -7.20 -8.02 -7.26
CA ARG A 49 -6.24 -7.19 -7.99
C ARG A 49 -5.16 -8.09 -8.58
N MET A 50 -4.96 -8.01 -9.89
CA MET A 50 -3.96 -8.82 -10.59
C MET A 50 -2.69 -8.00 -10.82
N ALA A 51 -1.51 -8.62 -10.63
CA ALA A 51 -0.22 -7.99 -10.89
C ALA A 51 0.74 -8.94 -11.64
N PRO A 52 0.53 -9.14 -12.95
CA PRO A 52 1.32 -10.08 -13.73
C PRO A 52 2.77 -9.59 -13.96
N GLY A 53 3.73 -10.51 -13.87
CA GLY A 53 5.08 -10.32 -14.40
C GLY A 53 6.08 -9.62 -13.48
N VAL A 54 5.75 -9.35 -12.22
CA VAL A 54 6.70 -8.84 -11.23
C VAL A 54 7.09 -9.96 -10.26
N PRO A 55 8.34 -10.49 -10.31
CA PRO A 55 8.77 -11.55 -9.42
C PRO A 55 9.00 -11.03 -8.01
N ILE A 56 8.34 -11.67 -7.04
CA ILE A 56 8.49 -11.37 -5.62
C ILE A 56 8.96 -12.60 -4.84
N THR A 57 9.59 -12.38 -3.70
CA THR A 57 9.99 -13.45 -2.77
C THR A 57 9.48 -13.11 -1.37
N VAL A 58 9.00 -14.11 -0.65
CA VAL A 58 8.74 -14.04 0.79
C VAL A 58 9.99 -14.51 1.53
N GLU A 59 10.63 -13.63 2.29
CA GLU A 59 11.87 -13.96 3.02
C GLU A 59 11.59 -14.64 4.37
N ALA A 60 10.65 -14.10 5.14
CA ALA A 60 10.32 -14.61 6.46
C ALA A 60 8.94 -14.14 6.91
N VAL A 61 8.31 -14.97 7.75
CA VAL A 61 7.12 -14.62 8.51
C VAL A 61 7.45 -14.86 9.98
N GLU A 62 7.28 -13.86 10.82
CA GLU A 62 7.59 -13.94 12.25
C GLU A 62 6.33 -13.72 13.11
N GLY A 63 6.26 -14.40 14.26
CA GLY A 63 5.24 -14.19 15.29
C GLY A 63 4.32 -15.39 15.57
N PRO A 64 3.67 -16.01 14.56
CA PRO A 64 2.83 -17.19 14.77
C PRO A 64 3.63 -18.44 15.17
N PRO A 65 3.01 -19.41 15.86
CA PRO A 65 3.56 -20.77 16.01
C PRO A 65 3.77 -21.46 14.65
N ASP A 66 4.70 -22.41 14.58
CA ASP A 66 5.12 -23.10 13.33
C ASP A 66 3.95 -23.68 12.52
N ALA A 67 2.95 -24.24 13.20
CA ALA A 67 1.74 -24.79 12.56
C ALA A 67 0.93 -23.70 11.84
N VAL A 68 0.73 -22.55 12.48
CA VAL A 68 0.00 -21.40 11.92
C VAL A 68 0.81 -20.74 10.81
N GLN A 69 2.13 -20.65 10.97
CA GLN A 69 3.02 -20.11 9.94
C GLN A 69 2.99 -20.96 8.66
N SER A 70 2.99 -22.29 8.81
CA SER A 70 2.91 -23.22 7.67
C SER A 70 1.57 -23.07 6.94
N ALA A 71 0.45 -23.03 7.68
CA ALA A 71 -0.88 -22.84 7.12
C ALA A 71 -1.03 -21.47 6.42
N LEU A 72 -0.50 -20.40 7.02
CA LEU A 72 -0.49 -19.08 6.41
C LEU A 72 0.33 -19.05 5.12
N THR A 73 1.50 -19.69 5.09
CA THR A 73 2.36 -19.74 3.91
C THR A 73 1.67 -20.46 2.75
N ALA A 74 0.95 -21.55 3.04
CA ALA A 74 0.13 -22.25 2.05
C ALA A 74 -1.01 -21.35 1.52
N ALA A 75 -1.75 -20.68 2.41
CA ALA A 75 -2.81 -19.74 2.03
C ALA A 75 -2.27 -18.56 1.20
N PHE A 76 -1.09 -18.04 1.55
CA PHE A 76 -0.42 -16.96 0.83
C PHE A 76 0.00 -17.36 -0.57
N SER A 77 0.51 -18.60 -0.73
CA SER A 77 0.89 -19.15 -2.03
C SER A 77 -0.32 -19.32 -2.94
N GLN A 78 -1.44 -19.79 -2.39
CA GLN A 78 -2.71 -19.90 -3.11
C GLN A 78 -3.25 -18.52 -3.50
N ALA A 79 -3.21 -17.54 -2.59
CA ALA A 79 -3.62 -16.18 -2.88
C ALA A 79 -2.73 -15.58 -3.98
N ALA A 80 -1.41 -15.73 -3.93
CA ALA A 80 -0.55 -15.19 -4.96
C ALA A 80 -0.85 -15.77 -6.37
N ALA A 81 -1.15 -17.07 -6.46
CA ALA A 81 -1.59 -17.69 -7.71
C ALA A 81 -2.89 -17.06 -8.23
N ASN A 82 -3.87 -16.82 -7.35
CA ASN A 82 -5.15 -16.19 -7.72
C ASN A 82 -4.98 -14.76 -8.23
N HIS A 83 -3.96 -14.04 -7.74
CA HIS A 83 -3.66 -12.66 -8.12
C HIS A 83 -2.61 -12.56 -9.25
N GLN A 84 -2.24 -13.69 -9.87
CA GLN A 84 -1.19 -13.79 -10.91
C GLN A 84 0.16 -13.19 -10.51
N VAL A 85 0.48 -13.24 -9.21
CA VAL A 85 1.74 -12.75 -8.67
C VAL A 85 2.78 -13.89 -8.75
N THR A 86 3.90 -13.65 -9.42
CA THR A 86 4.97 -14.63 -9.55
C THR A 86 5.80 -14.68 -8.27
N LEU A 87 5.71 -15.78 -7.52
CA LEU A 87 6.64 -16.06 -6.42
C LEU A 87 7.90 -16.74 -6.96
N VAL A 88 9.06 -16.23 -6.59
CA VAL A 88 10.36 -16.85 -6.87
C VAL A 88 11.04 -17.24 -5.57
N ASP A 89 11.85 -18.29 -5.62
CA ASP A 89 12.64 -18.76 -4.48
C ASP A 89 13.58 -17.68 -3.97
N ALA A 90 13.90 -17.72 -2.68
CA ALA A 90 14.78 -16.74 -2.03
C ALA A 90 16.22 -16.72 -2.58
N GLY A 91 16.63 -17.77 -3.30
CA GLY A 91 17.93 -17.84 -4.00
C GLY A 91 17.95 -17.21 -5.39
N GLN A 92 16.80 -16.78 -5.92
CA GLN A 92 16.72 -16.09 -7.22
C GLN A 92 16.89 -14.56 -7.02
N SER A 93 16.86 -13.79 -8.12
CA SER A 93 16.88 -12.31 -8.06
C SER A 93 15.46 -11.74 -8.12
N PRO A 94 14.72 -11.68 -7.00
CA PRO A 94 13.41 -11.05 -6.98
C PRO A 94 13.51 -9.54 -7.19
N ARG A 95 12.46 -8.96 -7.77
CA ARG A 95 12.34 -7.50 -7.87
C ARG A 95 11.93 -6.88 -6.54
N TYR A 96 11.11 -7.59 -5.77
CA TYR A 96 10.70 -7.19 -4.43
C TYR A 96 10.81 -8.33 -3.42
N ARG A 97 11.14 -7.98 -2.18
CA ARG A 97 11.29 -8.92 -1.07
C ARG A 97 10.30 -8.59 0.02
N LEU A 98 9.59 -9.59 0.52
CA LEU A 98 8.52 -9.41 1.49
C LEU A 98 8.93 -9.99 2.84
N LYS A 99 8.70 -9.20 3.89
CA LYS A 99 8.88 -9.62 5.29
C LYS A 99 7.56 -9.47 6.03
N GLY A 100 7.05 -10.57 6.56
CA GLY A 100 5.77 -10.65 7.25
C GLY A 100 5.93 -10.70 8.76
N TYR A 101 5.03 -10.01 9.46
CA TYR A 101 4.90 -10.05 10.92
C TYR A 101 3.43 -10.23 11.26
N LEU A 102 3.11 -11.26 12.04
CA LEU A 102 1.75 -11.50 12.53
C LEU A 102 1.73 -11.52 14.06
N THR A 103 0.76 -10.84 14.63
CA THR A 103 0.56 -10.77 16.08
C THR A 103 -0.91 -10.98 16.42
N ALA A 104 -1.19 -11.88 17.34
CA ALA A 104 -2.53 -12.05 17.88
C ALA A 104 -2.66 -11.31 19.23
N TYR A 105 -3.78 -10.64 19.46
CA TYR A 105 -4.07 -9.90 20.68
C TYR A 105 -5.58 -9.84 20.95
N THR A 106 -5.97 -9.61 22.21
CA THR A 106 -7.37 -9.34 22.56
C THR A 106 -7.68 -7.87 22.30
N ALA A 107 -8.62 -7.60 21.41
CA ALA A 107 -9.11 -6.27 21.10
C ALA A 107 -9.99 -5.72 22.25
N PRO A 108 -10.23 -4.39 22.31
CA PRO A 108 -11.01 -3.77 23.39
C PRO A 108 -12.46 -4.26 23.49
N ASP A 109 -13.01 -4.84 22.43
CA ASP A 109 -14.34 -5.46 22.38
C ASP A 109 -14.37 -6.87 22.97
N GLY A 110 -13.23 -7.39 23.46
CA GLY A 110 -13.10 -8.70 24.07
C GLY A 110 -12.87 -9.83 23.07
N LYS A 111 -12.82 -9.54 21.76
CA LYS A 111 -12.52 -10.54 20.74
C LYS A 111 -11.03 -10.68 20.51
N THR A 112 -10.60 -11.82 19.99
CA THR A 112 -9.23 -11.98 19.53
C THR A 112 -9.10 -11.42 18.12
N ALA A 113 -8.04 -10.65 17.89
CA ALA A 113 -7.71 -10.04 16.61
C ALA A 113 -6.27 -10.40 16.21
N LEU A 114 -6.07 -10.63 14.92
CA LEU A 114 -4.77 -10.86 14.30
C LEU A 114 -4.38 -9.61 13.52
N ALA A 115 -3.43 -8.85 14.05
CA ALA A 115 -2.75 -7.82 13.28
C ALA A 115 -1.65 -8.44 12.42
N TYR A 116 -1.56 -8.00 11.17
CA TYR A 116 -0.51 -8.39 10.25
C TYR A 116 0.15 -7.17 9.60
N VAL A 117 1.44 -7.31 9.33
CA VAL A 117 2.28 -6.32 8.66
C VAL A 117 3.14 -7.03 7.64
N TRP A 118 3.09 -6.59 6.39
CA TRP A 118 3.98 -7.00 5.32
C TRP A 118 4.79 -5.79 4.87
N ASP A 119 6.09 -5.84 5.10
CA ASP A 119 7.03 -4.85 4.56
C ASP A 119 7.55 -5.35 3.22
N VAL A 120 7.40 -4.53 2.18
CA VAL A 120 7.89 -4.79 0.82
C VAL A 120 9.16 -3.98 0.61
N PHE A 121 10.26 -4.66 0.33
CA PHE A 121 11.59 -4.08 0.10
C PHE A 121 11.96 -4.17 -1.38
N ASP A 122 12.61 -3.12 -1.89
CA ASP A 122 13.20 -3.10 -3.24
C ASP A 122 14.55 -3.83 -3.28
N SER A 123 15.16 -3.93 -4.46
CA SER A 123 16.48 -4.54 -4.64
C SER A 123 17.62 -3.80 -3.91
N ALA A 124 17.42 -2.53 -3.54
CA ALA A 124 18.35 -1.72 -2.75
C ALA A 124 18.10 -1.85 -1.24
N ASN A 125 17.25 -2.80 -0.82
CA ASN A 125 16.86 -3.05 0.56
C ASN A 125 16.20 -1.84 1.23
N ARG A 126 15.54 -0.98 0.44
CA ARG A 126 14.72 0.13 0.95
C ARG A 126 13.28 -0.32 0.99
N ARG A 127 12.57 0.05 2.06
CA ARG A 127 11.15 -0.25 2.19
C ARG A 127 10.36 0.58 1.18
N ALA A 128 9.79 -0.09 0.19
CA ALA A 128 8.99 0.53 -0.86
C ALA A 128 7.53 0.68 -0.44
N GLN A 129 6.98 -0.31 0.27
CA GLN A 129 5.60 -0.29 0.73
C GLN A 129 5.47 -1.03 2.06
N ARG A 130 4.46 -0.65 2.84
CA ARG A 130 4.02 -1.40 4.01
C ARG A 130 2.53 -1.69 3.87
N VAL A 131 2.17 -2.97 3.86
CA VAL A 131 0.77 -3.42 3.88
C VAL A 131 0.45 -3.87 5.29
N THR A 132 -0.62 -3.35 5.88
CA THR A 132 -1.04 -3.73 7.23
C THR A 132 -2.53 -3.99 7.26
N GLY A 133 -2.96 -4.85 8.18
CA GLY A 133 -4.38 -5.00 8.46
C GLY A 133 -4.60 -5.73 9.77
N VAL A 134 -5.88 -5.87 10.11
CA VAL A 134 -6.34 -6.57 11.29
C VAL A 134 -7.52 -7.43 10.88
N GLU A 135 -7.46 -8.72 11.18
CA GLU A 135 -8.61 -9.62 11.06
C GLU A 135 -9.08 -10.07 12.42
N GLU A 136 -10.38 -9.91 12.67
CA GLU A 136 -11.03 -10.51 13.83
C GLU A 136 -11.13 -12.03 13.64
N THR A 137 -10.93 -12.76 14.74
CA THR A 137 -11.11 -14.20 14.82
C THR A 137 -11.99 -14.55 16.02
N SER A 138 -12.63 -15.70 15.95
CA SER A 138 -13.38 -16.28 17.07
C SER A 138 -12.46 -17.00 18.07
N ALA A 139 -11.17 -16.65 18.11
CA ALA A 139 -10.21 -17.33 18.96
C ALA A 139 -10.34 -16.95 20.43
N ASP A 140 -10.03 -17.91 21.30
CA ASP A 140 -10.12 -17.74 22.74
C ASP A 140 -9.09 -16.69 23.21
N PRO A 141 -9.48 -15.68 24.02
CA PRO A 141 -8.53 -14.70 24.55
C PRO A 141 -7.37 -15.31 25.37
N ALA A 142 -7.57 -16.49 25.98
CA ALA A 142 -6.55 -17.17 26.78
C ALA A 142 -5.49 -17.88 25.92
N ASP A 143 -5.87 -18.35 24.73
CA ASP A 143 -4.96 -18.88 23.71
C ASP A 143 -5.37 -18.34 22.34
N PRO A 144 -4.80 -17.20 21.91
CA PRO A 144 -5.25 -16.50 20.73
C PRO A 144 -4.91 -17.23 19.42
N TRP A 145 -4.07 -18.27 19.47
CA TRP A 145 -3.69 -19.08 18.30
C TRP A 145 -4.47 -20.38 18.19
N SER A 146 -4.98 -20.93 19.31
CA SER A 146 -5.70 -22.22 19.38
C SER A 146 -6.86 -22.40 18.39
N ARG A 147 -7.45 -21.29 17.96
CA ARG A 147 -8.71 -21.22 17.23
C ARG A 147 -8.60 -20.39 15.96
N VAL A 148 -7.39 -20.04 15.54
CA VAL A 148 -7.17 -19.44 14.22
C VAL A 148 -7.47 -20.51 13.17
N ASP A 149 -8.59 -20.34 12.49
CA ASP A 149 -9.07 -21.26 11.46
C ASP A 149 -8.50 -20.93 10.08
N ASP A 150 -8.46 -21.95 9.21
CA ASP A 150 -7.93 -21.81 7.84
C ASP A 150 -8.65 -20.71 7.06
N ARG A 151 -9.95 -20.50 7.28
CA ARG A 151 -10.68 -19.42 6.62
C ARG A 151 -10.17 -18.05 7.04
N THR A 152 -9.80 -17.84 8.31
CA THR A 152 -9.21 -16.57 8.74
C THR A 152 -7.84 -16.36 8.10
N LEU A 153 -7.01 -17.40 8.04
CA LEU A 153 -5.71 -17.33 7.36
C LEU A 153 -5.87 -17.04 5.86
N GLN A 154 -6.86 -17.65 5.20
CA GLN A 154 -7.19 -17.37 3.79
C GLN A 154 -7.65 -15.92 3.57
N ARG A 155 -8.45 -15.35 4.49
CA ARG A 155 -8.84 -13.93 4.43
C ARG A 155 -7.64 -13.01 4.60
N ILE A 156 -6.79 -13.27 5.59
CA ILE A 156 -5.54 -12.52 5.81
C ILE A 156 -4.66 -12.58 4.55
N ALA A 157 -4.46 -13.78 3.98
CA ALA A 157 -3.65 -13.98 2.79
C ALA A 157 -4.22 -13.22 1.58
N SER A 158 -5.52 -13.30 1.35
CA SER A 158 -6.20 -12.62 0.23
C SER A 158 -6.08 -11.10 0.37
N LYS A 159 -6.44 -10.54 1.52
CA LYS A 159 -6.33 -9.09 1.79
C LYS A 159 -4.89 -8.58 1.73
N SER A 160 -3.92 -9.40 2.15
CA SER A 160 -2.50 -9.09 2.03
C SER A 160 -2.09 -9.04 0.55
N MET A 161 -2.49 -10.04 -0.24
CA MET A 161 -2.23 -10.09 -1.68
C MET A 161 -2.89 -8.94 -2.44
N ASP A 162 -4.10 -8.53 -2.08
CA ASP A 162 -4.74 -7.36 -2.67
C ASP A 162 -3.88 -6.10 -2.52
N GLY A 163 -3.39 -5.82 -1.30
CA GLY A 163 -2.53 -4.67 -1.04
C GLY A 163 -1.16 -4.77 -1.73
N ILE A 164 -0.59 -5.98 -1.83
CA ILE A 164 0.66 -6.21 -2.55
C ILE A 164 0.46 -6.04 -4.05
N ALA A 165 -0.58 -6.64 -4.64
CA ALA A 165 -0.88 -6.55 -6.06
C ALA A 165 -1.20 -5.12 -6.48
N ASP A 166 -1.90 -4.34 -5.63
CA ASP A 166 -2.12 -2.91 -5.86
C ASP A 166 -0.81 -2.14 -5.99
N PHE A 167 0.11 -2.37 -5.04
CA PHE A 167 1.45 -1.80 -5.09
C PHE A 167 2.20 -2.24 -6.34
N LEU A 168 2.22 -3.53 -6.66
CA LEU A 168 2.93 -4.06 -7.83
C LEU A 168 2.38 -3.51 -9.15
N ALA A 169 1.06 -3.34 -9.27
CA ALA A 169 0.43 -2.74 -10.44
C ALA A 169 0.82 -1.26 -10.61
N SER A 170 0.86 -0.51 -9.51
CA SER A 170 1.33 0.89 -9.52
C SER A 170 2.83 1.01 -9.85
N ALA A 171 3.65 0.12 -9.29
CA ALA A 171 5.10 0.12 -9.45
C ALA A 171 5.54 -0.36 -10.85
N GLY A 172 4.75 -1.25 -11.47
CA GLY A 172 4.92 -1.65 -12.88
C GLY A 172 4.55 -0.54 -13.86
N SER A 173 3.55 0.29 -13.52
CA SER A 173 3.11 1.43 -14.33
C SER A 173 4.08 2.61 -14.31
N ALA A 174 4.95 2.69 -13.30
CA ALA A 174 6.02 3.71 -13.20
C ALA A 174 7.24 3.42 -14.10
N ALA A 175 7.18 2.42 -14.99
CA ALA A 175 8.09 2.40 -16.12
C ALA A 175 7.93 3.73 -16.89
N PRO A 176 9.02 4.40 -17.30
CA PRO A 176 8.92 5.67 -18.00
C PRO A 176 8.15 5.39 -19.28
N THR A 177 6.88 5.77 -19.28
CA THR A 177 6.15 5.98 -20.52
C THR A 177 6.83 7.22 -21.08
N THR A 178 7.88 7.02 -21.88
CA THR A 178 8.12 7.93 -22.99
C THR A 178 6.78 7.97 -23.70
N MET A 179 6.03 9.04 -23.43
CA MET A 179 4.98 9.50 -24.32
C MET A 179 5.68 9.75 -25.66
N THR A 180 5.89 8.69 -26.42
CA THR A 180 5.71 8.75 -27.87
C THR A 180 4.22 8.96 -28.03
N ALA A 181 3.79 10.20 -27.77
CA ALA A 181 2.65 10.75 -28.45
C ALA A 181 2.94 10.46 -29.92
N LYS A 182 2.20 9.50 -30.48
CA LYS A 182 2.15 9.31 -31.92
C LYS A 182 1.57 10.61 -32.48
N LEU A 183 2.45 11.58 -32.72
CA LEU A 183 2.25 12.67 -33.64
C LEU A 183 1.93 11.99 -34.97
N SER A 184 0.64 11.79 -35.20
CA SER A 184 0.13 11.39 -36.50
C SER A 184 0.17 12.66 -37.34
N PRO A 185 0.95 12.74 -38.43
CA PRO A 185 0.88 13.86 -39.35
C PRO A 185 -0.34 13.64 -40.24
N ALA A 186 -1.52 14.00 -39.76
CA ALA A 186 -2.74 13.92 -40.55
C ALA A 186 -3.76 15.00 -40.13
N MET A 187 -3.43 16.26 -40.42
CA MET A 187 -4.39 17.21 -40.99
C MET A 187 -3.66 18.48 -41.44
N VAL A 188 -3.15 18.44 -42.66
CA VAL A 188 -3.12 19.64 -43.51
C VAL A 188 -4.46 19.68 -44.21
N THR A 189 -5.28 20.70 -43.94
CA THR A 189 -6.16 21.36 -44.93
C THR A 189 -6.67 22.69 -44.36
N GLY A 190 -6.17 23.79 -44.92
CA GLY A 190 -6.96 24.98 -45.27
C GLY A 190 -7.30 25.98 -44.16
N GLY A 191 -6.74 27.18 -44.27
CA GLY A 191 -7.22 28.35 -43.55
C GLY A 191 -6.35 29.58 -43.75
N ALA A 192 -6.46 30.22 -44.93
CA ALA A 192 -5.81 31.49 -45.22
C ALA A 192 -6.29 32.59 -44.26
N ALA A 193 -5.34 33.31 -43.65
CA ALA A 193 -5.56 34.64 -43.12
C ALA A 193 -4.31 35.48 -43.40
N THR A 194 -4.47 36.39 -44.36
CA THR A 194 -3.54 37.46 -44.74
C THR A 194 -3.41 38.45 -43.60
N GLY A 195 -2.20 38.87 -43.26
CA GLY A 195 -1.96 39.94 -42.29
C GLY A 195 -0.47 40.25 -42.11
N ALA A 196 0.03 41.17 -42.94
CA ALA A 196 1.40 41.67 -42.92
C ALA A 196 1.66 42.68 -41.80
N ALA A 197 2.85 42.62 -41.19
CA ALA A 197 3.64 43.75 -40.66
C ALA A 197 5.02 43.18 -40.21
N VAL A 198 6.06 43.22 -41.05
CA VAL A 198 7.11 44.27 -41.13
C VAL A 198 7.64 44.73 -39.76
N GLY A 199 8.90 44.39 -39.48
CA GLY A 199 9.88 45.38 -39.03
C GLY A 199 10.74 45.06 -37.80
N ALA A 200 12.04 45.25 -37.99
CA ALA A 200 13.13 45.48 -37.02
C ALA A 200 13.72 44.22 -36.33
N ALA A 201 14.83 43.68 -36.83
CA ALA A 201 16.21 44.18 -36.73
C ALA A 201 16.81 44.09 -35.31
N GLY A 202 17.69 43.09 -35.11
CA GLY A 202 18.51 42.93 -33.91
C GLY A 202 19.59 41.86 -34.11
N LYS A 203 20.75 42.29 -34.60
CA LYS A 203 22.02 41.59 -34.93
C LYS A 203 22.38 40.30 -34.15
N PRO A 204 23.04 39.32 -34.81
CA PRO A 204 23.76 38.22 -34.17
C PRO A 204 25.25 38.55 -33.96
N LEU A 205 25.75 38.44 -32.73
CA LEU A 205 27.17 38.47 -32.32
C LEU A 205 27.21 37.75 -30.95
N SER A 206 28.14 36.90 -30.54
CA SER A 206 29.37 36.27 -31.04
C SER A 206 29.86 35.36 -29.87
N PHE A 207 30.56 34.25 -30.16
CA PHE A 207 31.71 33.63 -29.44
C PHE A 207 31.81 33.73 -27.88
N ALA A 208 32.19 32.72 -27.07
CA ALA A 208 33.01 31.51 -27.22
C ALA A 208 32.94 30.63 -25.93
N PRO A 209 33.52 29.42 -25.92
CA PRO A 209 33.73 28.58 -24.72
C PRO A 209 35.19 28.62 -24.20
N THR A 210 35.40 28.69 -22.88
CA THR A 210 36.57 28.20 -22.07
C THR A 210 36.24 28.54 -20.60
N GLN A 211 36.46 27.71 -19.57
CA GLN A 211 37.41 26.64 -19.29
C GLN A 211 36.71 25.42 -18.67
#